data_AF-A0A080M3A1-F1
#
_entry.id   AF-A0A080M3A1-F1
#
_cell.length_a   1.000
_cell.length_b   1.000
_cell.length_c   1.000
_cell.angle_alpha   90.00
_cell.angle_beta   90.00
_cell.angle_gamma   90.00
#
_symmetry.space_group_name_H-M   'P 1'
#
loop_
_entity.id
_entity.type
_entity.pdbx_description
1 polymer ?
#
loop_
_entity_poly.entity_id
_entity_poly.type
_entity_poly.pdbx_seq_one_letter_code
_entity_poly.pdbx_strand_id
1 'polypeptide(L)'
;MMTDWYQKSMNALALNGKAGRTQEAYSRALRMLCEFHGGKSPEEISETELETYFLHRRNVDHWSANTLRIGYCGIRFYFVKVLQRDWNLFNFLRAKSESRLPAVLSREEVRAAGRCADAA
;
A
#
# COMPACT_ATOMS: atom_id res chain seq x y z
N MET A 1 -20.06 -6.29 -4.05
CA MET A 1 -19.57 -7.51 -3.40
C MET A 1 -18.33 -7.16 -2.60
N MET A 2 -18.30 -7.46 -1.30
CA MET A 2 -17.04 -7.40 -0.54
C MET A 2 -16.13 -8.49 -1.09
N THR A 3 -15.10 -8.08 -1.81
CA THR A 3 -14.14 -8.99 -2.44
C THR A 3 -13.41 -9.78 -1.35
N ASP A 4 -13.28 -11.10 -1.53
CA ASP A 4 -12.68 -12.03 -0.55
C ASP A 4 -11.29 -11.55 -0.04
N TRP A 5 -10.49 -10.97 -0.92
CA TRP A 5 -9.20 -10.38 -0.60
C TRP A 5 -9.26 -9.18 0.36
N TYR A 6 -10.35 -8.39 0.34
CA TYR A 6 -10.52 -7.22 1.21
C TYR A 6 -10.66 -7.67 2.66
N GLN A 7 -11.52 -8.66 2.91
CA GLN A 7 -11.71 -9.19 4.27
C GLN A 7 -10.45 -9.90 4.78
N LYS A 8 -9.78 -10.67 3.91
CA LYS A 8 -8.47 -11.27 4.23
C LYS A 8 -7.44 -10.21 4.64
N SER A 9 -7.35 -9.12 3.88
CA SER A 9 -6.45 -7.99 4.18
C SER A 9 -6.78 -7.35 5.54
N MET A 10 -8.05 -7.01 5.76
CA MET A 10 -8.51 -6.39 7.01
C MET A 10 -8.22 -7.26 8.23
N ASN A 11 -8.52 -8.57 8.13
CA ASN A 11 -8.25 -9.52 9.21
C ASN A 11 -6.74 -9.63 9.49
N ALA A 12 -5.91 -9.77 8.46
CA ALA A 12 -4.47 -9.86 8.62
C ALA A 12 -3.87 -8.59 9.23
N LEU A 13 -4.38 -7.42 8.85
CA LEU A 13 -3.94 -6.13 9.40
C LEU A 13 -4.36 -5.95 10.87
N ALA A 14 -5.58 -6.36 11.21
CA ALA A 14 -6.06 -6.36 12.59
C ALA A 14 -5.23 -7.32 13.47
N LEU A 15 -4.94 -8.53 12.99
CA LEU A 15 -4.09 -9.50 13.68
C LEU A 15 -2.65 -8.99 13.88
N ASN A 16 -2.17 -8.11 13.00
CA ASN A 16 -0.86 -7.45 13.12
C ASN A 16 -0.90 -6.15 13.95
N GLY A 17 -2.00 -5.87 14.66
CA GLY A 17 -2.14 -4.72 15.55
C GLY A 17 -2.16 -3.36 14.83
N LYS A 18 -2.53 -3.32 13.55
CA LYS A 18 -2.61 -2.04 12.81
C LYS A 18 -3.87 -1.27 13.18
N ALA A 19 -3.72 0.03 13.41
CA ALA A 19 -4.84 0.94 13.68
C ALA A 19 -5.81 1.03 12.49
N GLY A 20 -7.10 1.25 12.76
CA GLY A 20 -8.16 1.27 11.73
C GLY A 20 -7.86 2.17 10.54
N ARG A 21 -7.34 3.38 10.76
CA ARG A 21 -6.92 4.30 9.68
C ARG A 21 -5.84 3.70 8.76
N THR A 22 -4.91 2.91 9.31
CA THR A 22 -3.90 2.20 8.51
C THR A 22 -4.50 1.06 7.72
N GLN A 23 -5.49 0.36 8.30
CA GLN A 23 -6.21 -0.72 7.63
C GLN A 23 -6.92 -0.19 6.38
N GLU A 24 -7.65 0.92 6.53
CA GLU A 24 -8.35 1.59 5.41
C GLU A 24 -7.38 2.04 4.32
N ALA A 25 -6.27 2.69 4.70
CA ALA A 25 -5.27 3.16 3.74
C ALA A 25 -4.67 2.01 2.93
N TYR A 26 -4.38 0.88 3.58
CA TYR A 26 -3.77 -0.28 2.92
C TYR A 26 -4.77 -1.00 2.03
N SER A 27 -6.00 -1.20 2.51
CA SER A 27 -7.07 -1.81 1.72
C SER A 27 -7.45 -0.95 0.52
N ARG A 28 -7.42 0.39 0.66
CA ARG A 28 -7.59 1.32 -0.46
C ARG A 28 -6.47 1.18 -1.49
N ALA A 29 -5.21 1.03 -1.06
CA ALA A 29 -4.09 0.82 -1.97
C ALA A 29 -4.25 -0.47 -2.79
N LEU A 30 -4.66 -1.57 -2.15
CA LEU A 30 -4.97 -2.83 -2.83
C LEU A 30 -6.12 -2.68 -3.83
N ARG A 31 -7.17 -1.97 -3.45
CA ARG A 31 -8.30 -1.70 -4.34
C ARG A 31 -7.84 -0.95 -5.60
N MET A 32 -7.06 0.12 -5.45
CA MET A 32 -6.55 0.89 -6.57
C MET A 32 -5.61 0.09 -7.48
N LEU A 33 -4.92 -0.91 -6.93
CA LEU A 33 -4.11 -1.85 -7.70
C LEU A 33 -4.99 -2.79 -8.53
N CYS A 34 -6.02 -3.39 -7.93
CA CYS A 34 -6.98 -4.22 -8.65
C CYS A 34 -7.69 -3.44 -9.76
N GLU A 35 -8.18 -2.24 -9.45
CA GLU A 35 -8.87 -1.37 -10.41
C GLU A 35 -7.97 -0.98 -11.59
N PHE A 36 -6.67 -0.75 -11.35
CA PHE A 36 -5.70 -0.46 -12.41
C PHE A 36 -5.51 -1.62 -13.40
N HIS A 37 -5.58 -2.87 -12.92
CA HIS A 37 -5.44 -4.06 -13.74
C HIS A 37 -6.78 -4.63 -14.23
N GLY A 38 -7.82 -3.80 -14.33
CA GLY A 38 -9.12 -4.21 -14.87
C GLY A 38 -9.96 -5.06 -13.90
N GLY A 39 -9.76 -4.91 -12.60
CA GLY A 39 -10.50 -5.63 -11.56
C GLY A 39 -9.93 -7.00 -11.21
N LYS A 40 -8.73 -7.34 -11.69
CA LYS A 40 -8.03 -8.58 -11.30
C LYS A 40 -7.89 -8.69 -9.79
N SER A 41 -8.01 -9.92 -9.28
CA SER A 41 -7.78 -10.19 -7.86
C SER A 41 -6.29 -9.98 -7.54
N PRO A 42 -5.93 -9.51 -6.32
CA PRO A 42 -4.52 -9.34 -5.95
C PRO A 42 -3.70 -10.63 -6.07
N GLU A 43 -4.35 -11.79 -5.96
CA GLU A 43 -3.74 -13.12 -6.09
C GLU A 43 -3.30 -13.45 -7.52
N GLU A 44 -3.92 -12.82 -8.52
CA GLU A 44 -3.67 -13.01 -9.95
C GLU A 44 -2.61 -12.03 -10.49
N ILE A 45 -2.27 -11.00 -9.70
CA ILE A 45 -1.29 -10.00 -10.09
C ILE A 45 0.11 -10.62 -10.01
N SER A 46 0.90 -10.39 -11.05
CA SER A 46 2.31 -10.78 -11.14
C SER A 46 3.26 -9.68 -10.66
N GLU A 47 4.52 -10.05 -10.41
CA GLU A 47 5.58 -9.11 -10.01
C GLU A 47 5.77 -7.98 -11.04
N THR A 48 5.77 -8.30 -12.33
CA THR A 48 5.90 -7.35 -13.44
C THR A 48 4.73 -6.38 -13.53
N GLU A 49 3.50 -6.87 -13.32
CA GLU A 49 2.30 -6.03 -13.26
C GLU A 49 2.32 -5.09 -12.06
N LEU A 50 2.87 -5.55 -10.94
CA LEU A 50 3.04 -4.70 -9.76
C LEU A 50 4.09 -3.62 -9.97
N GLU A 51 5.22 -3.94 -10.60
CA GLU A 51 6.23 -2.95 -10.99
C GLU A 51 5.64 -1.89 -11.93
N THR A 52 4.91 -2.35 -12.95
CA THR A 52 4.22 -1.49 -13.93
C THR A 52 3.25 -0.52 -13.24
N TYR A 53 2.49 -1.01 -12.26
CA TYR A 53 1.60 -0.19 -11.45
C TYR A 53 2.36 0.94 -10.72
N PHE A 54 3.42 0.62 -9.98
CA PHE A 54 4.17 1.65 -9.25
C PHE A 54 4.90 2.64 -10.18
N LEU A 55 5.38 2.17 -11.33
CA LEU A 55 5.92 3.04 -12.37
C LEU A 55 4.86 4.01 -12.89
N HIS A 56 3.66 3.52 -13.18
CA HIS A 56 2.54 4.34 -13.64
C HIS A 56 2.12 5.36 -12.59
N ARG A 57 1.89 4.94 -11.33
CA ARG A 57 1.49 5.85 -10.24
C ARG A 57 2.51 6.97 -10.00
N ARG A 58 3.81 6.69 -10.20
CA ARG A 58 4.87 7.69 -10.07
C ARG A 58 4.97 8.62 -11.28
N ASN A 59 4.96 8.06 -12.49
CA ASN A 59 5.33 8.80 -13.70
C ASN A 59 4.13 9.46 -14.39
N VAL A 60 2.92 8.90 -14.21
CA VAL A 60 1.69 9.35 -14.85
C VAL A 60 0.79 10.06 -13.85
N ASP A 61 0.48 9.41 -12.72
CA ASP A 61 -0.39 10.01 -11.70
C ASP A 61 0.34 10.97 -10.75
N HIS A 62 1.67 11.10 -10.90
CA HIS A 62 2.53 11.98 -10.11
C HIS A 62 2.29 11.89 -8.60
N TRP A 63 2.07 10.68 -8.08
CA TRP A 63 1.87 10.49 -6.65
C TRP A 63 3.06 11.01 -5.86
N SER A 64 2.77 11.70 -4.75
CA SER A 64 3.80 12.12 -3.82
C SER A 64 4.58 10.91 -3.29
N ALA A 65 5.84 11.13 -2.91
CA ALA A 65 6.65 10.09 -2.28
C ALA A 65 5.96 9.48 -1.05
N ASN A 66 5.21 10.27 -0.30
CA ASN A 66 4.46 9.80 0.87
C ASN A 66 3.32 8.85 0.47
N THR A 67 2.54 9.22 -0.55
CA THR A 67 1.43 8.40 -1.06
C THR A 67 1.95 7.08 -1.64
N LEU A 68 3.03 7.12 -2.43
CA LEU A 68 3.68 5.92 -2.96
C LEU A 68 4.17 4.99 -1.85
N ARG A 69 4.74 5.54 -0.78
CA ARG A 69 5.23 4.76 0.36
C ARG A 69 4.09 4.07 1.11
N ILE A 70 2.98 4.78 1.37
CA ILE A 70 1.80 4.20 2.02
C ILE A 70 1.23 3.06 1.15
N GLY A 71 1.08 3.30 -0.16
CA GLY A 71 0.64 2.27 -1.10
C GLY A 71 1.56 1.07 -1.15
N TYR A 72 2.88 1.30 -1.24
CA TYR A 72 3.90 0.25 -1.19
C TYR A 72 3.83 -0.58 0.08
N CYS A 73 3.75 0.05 1.25
CA CYS A 73 3.70 -0.69 2.51
C CYS A 73 2.44 -1.55 2.62
N GLY A 74 1.29 -1.04 2.15
CA GLY A 74 0.03 -1.80 2.16
C GLY A 74 0.02 -2.98 1.20
N ILE A 75 0.48 -2.74 -0.02
CA ILE A 75 0.59 -3.79 -1.04
C ILE A 75 1.61 -4.85 -0.57
N ARG A 76 2.81 -4.44 -0.17
CA ARG A 76 3.83 -5.37 0.34
C ARG A 76 3.32 -6.18 1.52
N PHE A 77 2.62 -5.57 2.47
CA PHE A 77 2.04 -6.29 3.59
C PHE A 77 1.12 -7.41 3.11
N TYR A 78 0.22 -7.13 2.16
CA TYR A 78 -0.68 -8.14 1.63
C TYR A 78 0.08 -9.28 0.93
N PHE A 79 0.96 -8.96 -0.03
CA PHE A 79 1.69 -9.99 -0.78
C PHE A 79 2.60 -10.83 0.12
N VAL A 80 3.34 -10.21 1.04
CA VAL A 80 4.29 -10.92 1.90
C VAL A 80 3.61 -11.62 3.08
N LYS A 81 2.61 -11.01 3.73
CA LYS A 81 1.98 -11.56 4.94
C LYS A 81 0.73 -12.38 4.66
N VAL A 82 -0.08 -11.99 3.69
CA VAL A 82 -1.33 -12.71 3.36
C VAL A 82 -1.08 -13.79 2.32
N LEU A 83 -0.41 -13.44 1.21
CA LEU A 83 -0.14 -14.40 0.13
C LEU A 83 1.18 -15.17 0.30
N GLN A 84 2.02 -14.80 1.27
CA GLN A 84 3.34 -15.41 1.50
C GLN A 84 4.22 -15.39 0.23
N ARG A 85 4.07 -14.36 -0.61
CA ARG A 85 4.85 -14.11 -1.82
C ARG A 85 5.85 -13.01 -1.55
N ASP A 86 7.11 -13.38 -1.34
CA ASP A 86 8.22 -12.44 -1.21
C ASP A 86 8.93 -12.28 -2.56
N TRP A 87 8.57 -11.22 -3.28
CA TRP A 87 9.15 -10.88 -4.56
C TRP A 87 10.41 -10.01 -4.42
N ASN A 88 11.39 -10.24 -5.28
CA ASN A 88 12.63 -9.46 -5.30
C ASN A 88 12.38 -7.97 -5.58
N LEU A 89 11.30 -7.64 -6.29
CA LEU A 89 10.81 -6.28 -6.49
C LEU A 89 10.68 -5.50 -5.17
N PHE A 90 10.22 -6.14 -4.08
CA PHE A 90 10.09 -5.44 -2.80
C PHE A 90 11.44 -5.05 -2.21
N ASN A 91 12.48 -5.86 -2.44
CA ASN A 91 13.85 -5.56 -2.04
C ASN A 91 14.45 -4.44 -2.91
N PHE A 92 14.21 -4.48 -4.22
CA PHE A 92 14.68 -3.45 -5.14
C PHE A 92 14.00 -2.09 -4.90
N LEU A 93 12.67 -2.07 -4.74
CA LEU A 93 11.92 -0.86 -4.42
C LEU A 93 12.36 -0.28 -3.07
N ARG A 94 12.67 -1.12 -2.08
CA ARG A 94 13.24 -0.69 -0.81
C ARG A 94 14.62 -0.05 -0.98
N ALA A 95 15.54 -0.70 -1.68
CA ALA A 95 16.89 -0.17 -1.93
C ALA A 95 16.85 1.18 -2.68
N LYS A 96 15.95 1.31 -3.67
CA LYS A 96 15.74 2.57 -4.39
C LYS A 96 15.06 3.64 -3.52
N SER A 97 14.21 3.24 -2.58
CA SER A 97 13.61 4.16 -1.60
C SER A 97 14.62 4.67 -0.57
N GLU A 98 15.57 3.82 -0.16
CA GLU A 98 16.68 4.21 0.72
C GLU A 98 17.65 5.17 0.00
N SER A 99 17.74 5.11 -1.33
CA SER A 99 18.68 5.93 -2.13
C SER A 99 18.08 7.23 -2.70
N ARG A 100 16.75 7.40 -2.76
CA ARG A 100 16.10 8.53 -3.47
C ARG A 100 14.96 9.22 -2.70
N LEU A 101 14.81 8.97 -1.40
CA LEU A 101 13.84 9.70 -0.59
C LEU A 101 14.58 10.62 0.38
N PRO A 102 14.71 11.93 0.11
CA PRO A 102 14.94 12.85 1.20
C PRO A 102 13.72 12.73 2.12
N ALA A 103 13.98 12.52 3.41
CA ALA A 103 12.98 12.37 4.45
C ALA A 103 12.05 11.14 4.27
N VAL A 104 12.44 10.03 4.89
CA VAL A 104 11.50 9.39 5.82
C VAL A 104 10.86 10.53 6.59
N LEU A 105 9.55 10.78 6.38
CA LEU A 105 8.69 11.66 7.18
C LEU A 105 9.48 12.29 8.32
N SER A 106 10.09 13.47 8.11
CA SER A 106 10.46 14.30 9.25
C SER A 106 9.21 14.34 10.10
N ARG A 107 9.37 14.00 11.37
CA ARG A 107 8.32 13.62 12.35
C ARG A 107 7.18 14.66 12.53
N GLU A 108 7.13 15.67 11.69
CA GLU A 108 6.22 16.81 11.66
C GLU A 108 4.95 16.54 10.85
N GLU A 109 4.98 15.79 9.74
CA GLU A 109 3.77 15.60 8.89
C GLU A 109 2.83 14.47 9.34
N VAL A 110 3.21 13.70 10.37
CA VAL A 110 2.28 12.72 10.98
C VAL A 110 1.17 13.41 11.80
N ARG A 111 1.24 14.74 12.00
CA ARG A 111 0.21 15.50 12.74
C ARG A 111 -1.02 15.90 11.93
N ALA A 112 -1.03 15.73 10.60
CA ALA A 112 -2.15 16.16 9.76
C ALA A 112 -3.26 15.11 9.55
N ALA A 113 -3.06 13.84 9.94
CA ALA A 113 -4.11 12.82 9.95
C ALA A 113 -4.85 12.71 11.30
N GLY A 114 -4.64 13.68 12.19
CA GLY A 114 -5.13 13.69 13.57
C GLY A 114 -6.13 14.80 13.89
N ARG A 115 -6.95 15.26 12.94
CA ARG A 115 -8.11 16.12 13.27
C ARG A 115 -9.30 15.76 12.38
N CYS A 116 -10.19 14.95 12.96
CA CYS A 116 -11.63 14.85 12.73
C CYS A 116 -12.08 13.53 13.35
N ALA A 117 -12.24 13.54 14.68
CA ALA A 117 -13.08 12.64 15.45
C ALA A 117 -13.08 13.16 16.89
N ASP A 118 -13.77 14.28 17.10
CA ASP A 118 -14.49 14.53 18.35
C ASP A 118 -15.58 15.55 18.02
N ALA A 119 -16.76 15.00 17.78
CA ALA A 119 -18.02 15.71 17.90
C ALA A 119 -18.58 15.33 19.27
N ALA A 120 -18.51 16.27 20.21
CA ALA A 120 -19.37 16.41 21.36
C ALA A 120 -19.36 17.89 21.76
#